data_AF-A0A925ASJ3-F1
#
_entry.id   AF-A0A925ASJ3-F1
#
_cell.length_a   1.000
_cell.length_b   1.000
_cell.length_c   1.000
_cell.angle_alpha   90.00
_cell.angle_beta   90.00
_cell.angle_gamma   90.00
#
_symmetry.space_group_name_H-M   'P 1'
#
loop_
_entity.id
_entity.type
_entity.pdbx_description
1 polymer ?
#
loop_
_entity_poly.entity_id
_entity_poly.type
_entity_poly.pdbx_seq_one_letter_code
_entity_poly.pdbx_strand_id
1 'polypeptide(L)' 'MSSEFKDFVMKGNVVDLALGVIIGAAFGKIVDSMVKDILMPLVSAVFGSPDFQTCMLN' A
#
# COMPACT_ATOMS: atom_id res chain seq x y z
N MET A 1 25.24 -17.85 -17.85
CA MET A 1 24.42 -17.78 -16.62
C MET A 1 24.42 -16.37 -16.01
N SER A 2 25.54 -15.83 -15.50
CA SER A 2 25.55 -14.50 -14.86
C SER A 2 25.43 -13.32 -15.84
N SER A 3 26.02 -13.41 -17.04
CA SER A 3 25.86 -12.39 -18.09
C SER A 3 24.45 -12.40 -18.69
N GLU A 4 23.94 -13.58 -19.03
CA GLU A 4 22.61 -13.76 -19.63
C GLU A 4 21.47 -13.32 -18.69
N PHE A 5 21.61 -13.52 -17.38
CA PHE A 5 20.65 -13.00 -16.41
C PHE A 5 20.73 -11.47 -16.31
N LYS A 6 21.92 -10.88 -16.37
CA LYS A 6 22.09 -9.43 -16.42
C LYS A 6 21.47 -8.85 -17.69
N ASP A 7 21.67 -9.48 -18.84
CA ASP A 7 21.08 -9.07 -20.11
C ASP A 7 19.55 -9.26 -20.13
N PHE A 8 19.04 -10.29 -19.44
CA PHE A 8 17.62 -10.52 -19.23
C PHE A 8 16.98 -9.44 -18.34
N VAL A 9 17.62 -9.08 -17.24
CA VAL A 9 17.17 -7.99 -16.35
C VAL A 9 17.35 -6.62 -17.03
N MET A 10 18.34 -6.42 -17.90
CA MET A 10 18.47 -5.18 -18.67
C MET A 10 17.35 -4.97 -19.71
N LYS A 11 16.50 -5.98 -19.95
CA LYS A 11 15.26 -5.78 -20.72
C LYS A 11 14.30 -4.90 -19.91
N GLY A 12 14.26 -3.61 -20.26
CA GLY A 12 13.46 -2.60 -19.56
C GLY A 12 11.99 -2.99 -19.31
N ASN A 13 11.36 -3.76 -20.19
CA ASN A 13 9.98 -4.24 -20.02
C ASN A 13 9.78 -5.16 -18.80
N VAL A 14 10.80 -5.94 -18.40
CA VAL A 14 10.72 -6.85 -17.24
C VAL A 14 10.98 -6.10 -15.94
N VAL A 15 11.90 -5.13 -15.95
CA VAL A 15 12.23 -4.31 -14.77
C VAL A 15 11.07 -3.40 -14.41
N ASP A 16 10.46 -2.73 -15.39
CA ASP A 16 9.34 -1.81 -15.15
C ASP A 16 8.10 -2.56 -14.65
N LEU A 17 7.82 -3.74 -15.22
CA LEU A 17 6.77 -4.62 -14.72
C LEU A 17 7.03 -5.07 -13.27
N ALA A 18 8.26 -5.45 -12.94
CA ALA A 18 8.62 -5.88 -11.58
C ALA A 18 8.52 -4.72 -10.57
N LEU A 19 8.98 -3.52 -10.93
CA LEU A 19 8.85 -2.33 -10.11
C LEU A 19 7.39 -1.94 -9.88
N GLY A 20 6.56 -2.01 -10.93
CA GLY A 20 5.12 -1.74 -10.83
C GLY A 20 4.41 -2.65 -9.82
N VAL A 21 4.74 -3.95 -9.80
CA VAL A 21 4.18 -4.90 -8.84
C VAL A 21 4.65 -4.63 -7.41
N ILE A 22 5.94 -4.33 -7.21
CA ILE A 22 6.51 -4.05 -5.88
C ILE A 22 5.91 -2.76 -5.30
N ILE A 23 5.85 -1.70 -6.11
CA ILE A 23 5.25 -0.43 -5.69
C ILE A 23 3.76 -0.62 -5.43
N GLY A 24 3.03 -1.31 -6.31
CA GLY A 24 1.60 -1.60 -6.12
C GLY A 24 1.31 -2.36 -4.83
N ALA A 25 2.11 -3.37 -4.50
CA ALA A 25 1.97 -4.14 -3.26
C ALA A 25 2.30 -3.32 -2.00
N ALA A 26 3.27 -2.41 -2.06
CA ALA A 26 3.67 -1.57 -0.94
C ALA A 26 2.73 -0.36 -0.75
N PHE A 27 2.23 0.23 -1.84
CA PHE A 27 1.46 1.47 -1.82
C PHE A 27 0.10 1.31 -1.13
N GLY A 28 -0.50 0.12 -1.19
CA GLY A 28 -1.73 -0.20 -0.45
C GLY A 28 -1.60 0.06 1.06
N LYS A 29 -0.49 -0.35 1.68
CA LYS A 29 -0.26 -0.11 3.13
C LYS A 29 -0.09 1.37 3.48
N ILE A 30 0.49 2.14 2.56
CA ILE A 30 0.68 3.58 2.71
C ILE A 30 -0.68 4.27 2.67
N VAL A 31 -1.51 3.93 1.69
CA VAL A 31 -2.87 4.44 1.58
C VAL A 31 -3.72 4.01 2.77
N ASP A 32 -3.66 2.75 3.19
CA ASP A 32 -4.41 2.24 4.36
C ASP A 32 -4.04 2.97 5.66
N SER A 33 -2.75 3.23 5.89
CA SER A 33 -2.32 3.98 7.08
C SER A 33 -2.78 5.43 7.02
N MET A 34 -2.66 6.07 5.85
CA MET A 34 -3.17 7.44 5.65
C MET A 34 -4.69 7.52 5.82
N VAL A 35 -5.44 6.51 5.36
CA VAL A 35 -6.89 6.43 5.53
C VAL A 35 -7.25 6.26 7.00
N LYS A 36 -6.57 5.37 7.73
CA LYS A 36 -6.85 5.12 9.16
C LYS A 36 -6.50 6.31 10.04
N ASP A 37 -5.34 6.94 9.81
CA ASP A 37 -4.81 7.96 10.70
C ASP A 37 -5.35 9.36 10.40
N ILE A 38 -5.76 9.63 9.16
CA ILE A 38 -6.22 10.96 8.74
C ILE A 38 -7.69 10.93 8.31
N LEU A 39 -8.09 10.01 7.45
CA LEU A 39 -9.45 10.02 6.89
C LEU A 39 -10.50 9.50 7.88
N MET A 40 -10.27 8.39 8.59
CA MET A 40 -11.22 7.86 9.57
C MET A 40 -11.58 8.88 10.68
N PRO A 41 -10.63 9.61 11.30
CA PRO A 41 -10.98 10.64 12.28
C PRO A 41 -11.68 11.87 11.66
N LEU A 42 -11.36 12.24 10.42
CA LEU A 42 -12.06 13.33 9.71
C LEU A 42 -13.50 12.95 9.35
N VAL A 43 -13.68 11.73 8.83
CA VAL A 43 -15.00 11.19 8.47
C VAL A 43 -15.84 10.97 9.74
N SER A 44 -15.24 10.49 10.83
CA SER A 44 -15.95 10.30 12.11
C SER A 44 -16.40 11.62 12.74
N ALA A 45 -15.61 12.69 12.58
CA ALA A 45 -15.95 14.03 13.05
C ALA A 45 -17.08 14.69 12.24
N VAL A 46 -17.19 14.40 10.94
CA VAL A 46 -18.18 15.02 10.04
C VAL A 46 -19.49 14.21 9.97
N PHE A 47 -19.42 12.87 9.96
CA PHE A 47 -20.59 11.99 9.79
C PHE A 47 -21.13 11.38 11.09
N GLY A 48 -20.44 11.53 12.23
CA GLY A 48 -20.85 10.99 13.52
C GLY A 48 -20.51 9.50 13.67
N SER A 49 -19.43 9.22 14.41
CA SER A 49 -18.99 7.92 14.97
C SER A 49 -19.21 6.63 14.14
N PRO A 50 -18.22 6.22 13.33
CA PRO A 50 -17.83 4.83 13.20
C PRO A 50 -16.75 4.50 14.25
N ASP A 51 -17.09 4.54 15.54
CA ASP A 51 -16.19 4.09 16.60
C ASP A 51 -16.21 2.56 16.68
N PHE A 52 -15.32 1.91 15.92
CA PHE A 52 -15.14 0.46 15.96
C PHE A 52 -13.96 0.03 16.86
N GLN A 53 -13.43 0.93 17.69
CA GLN A 53 -12.31 0.64 18.59
C GLN A 53 -12.74 0.56 20.07
N THR A 54 -13.86 1.17 20.47
CA THR A 54 -14.31 1.19 21.87
C THR A 54 -15.06 -0.08 22.32
N CYS A 55 -15.48 -0.97 21.42
CA CYS A 55 -16.27 -2.17 21.79
C CYS A 55 -15.41 -3.43 22.12
N MET A 56 -14.09 -3.31 22.31
CA MET A 56 -13.21 -4.45 22.61
C MET A 56 -12.58 -4.41 24.02
N LEU A 57 -13.22 -3.73 24.97
CA LEU A 57 -12.91 -3.83 26.39
C LEU A 57 -14.02 -4.58 27.13
N ASN A 58 -14.03 -5.91 27.01
CA ASN A 58 -14.29 -6.92 28.06
C ASN A 58 -14.19 -8.34 27.46
#